data_AF-A0A7G2EFZ1-F1
#
_entry.id   AF-A0A7G2EFZ1-F1
#
_cell.length_a   1.000
_cell.length_b   1.000
_cell.length_c   1.000
_cell.angle_alpha   90.00
_cell.angle_beta   90.00
_cell.angle_gamma   90.00
#
_symmetry.space_group_name_H-M   'P 1'
#
loop_
_entity.id
_entity.type
_entity.pdbx_description
1 polymer ?
#
loop_
_entity_poly.entity_id
_entity_poly.type
_entity_poly.pdbx_seq_one_letter_code
_entity_poly.pdbx_strand_id
1 'polypeptide(L)'
;MESLQELLLALIILAFATTSHFIQAQPDPKEFINLDCGLHPAVSPYTEPLTNLTYLSDANFTQGGQSGRVQKVWEEAYQPFTVLRYFPDGIRNCYNLRVTPSTKYLIKALFLYGNYDGLNNAPIFDLYLGPNIWTTVDLKSSLLSQTEEIIHITKSSSLEICLVKTGKTTPIISALELRPLRDDTYITQIGSLKLLKRYYASDFLGPSIRYPSDVYDREWKPISLSFGLNFVNTSLNVNSSTPYELPQEVISKATINENVTEKLSFDWYVDNREDQALIYLHFAEIQTLKGNDTREFDIIWKGNDGNITISAYRPSKLQLETLYNTSPMKCRFMQCTVELVMTKSSTLPPMINAMEGYQIIEFSDTETNPDDVVAVQNIRAAYELSRIDWQGDPCVPRLFKWEGINCSYTNASIPPRIISLDLSSSGLNGVIAPSIQNLTHLQELDLSNNNLTRGVPEFLANMESLLIINLGWNSLTGPIPQALRNREKKGLKLVVQGNPNLCLSGSCKNTKVLVPVLASLASMAALIALLALIFVLRRKKPLSKVTTRELPRKSSIFAKKKKFTYSEVVELTNNFRRVLGEGGFGVVYHGSLSDTE
;
A
#
# COMPACT_ATOMS: atom_id res chain seq x y z
N MET A 1 11.73 48.33 -9.04
CA MET A 1 11.89 47.35 -7.94
C MET A 1 10.69 46.41 -7.90
N GLU A 2 9.46 46.89 -8.09
CA GLU A 2 8.26 46.04 -8.19
C GLU A 2 8.25 45.09 -9.41
N SER A 3 8.71 45.52 -10.59
CA SER A 3 8.71 44.63 -11.78
C SER A 3 9.69 43.45 -11.70
N LEU A 4 10.74 43.55 -10.89
CA LEU A 4 11.69 42.45 -10.68
C LEU A 4 11.10 41.40 -9.73
N GLN A 5 10.25 41.85 -8.81
CA GLN A 5 9.56 41.00 -7.83
C GLN A 5 8.46 40.17 -8.50
N GLU A 6 7.72 40.77 -9.45
CA GLU A 6 6.73 40.03 -10.24
C GLU A 6 7.36 39.03 -11.22
N LEU A 7 8.50 39.39 -11.84
CA LEU A 7 9.22 38.47 -12.71
C LEU A 7 9.80 37.27 -11.92
N LEU A 8 10.28 37.52 -10.70
CA LEU A 8 10.77 36.46 -9.81
C LEU A 8 9.63 35.55 -9.35
N LEU A 9 8.46 36.12 -9.04
CA LEU A 9 7.28 35.35 -8.64
C LEU A 9 6.76 34.50 -9.81
N ALA A 10 6.73 35.04 -11.02
CA ALA A 10 6.36 34.31 -12.23
C ALA A 10 7.35 33.19 -12.56
N LEU A 11 8.66 33.42 -12.39
CA LEU A 11 9.68 32.38 -12.57
C LEU A 11 9.63 31.30 -11.48
N ILE A 12 9.25 31.64 -10.24
CA ILE A 12 9.02 30.66 -9.17
C ILE A 12 7.78 29.82 -9.47
N ILE A 13 6.69 30.43 -9.96
CA ILE A 13 5.47 29.72 -10.36
C ILE A 13 5.75 28.79 -11.57
N LEU A 14 6.52 29.25 -12.56
CA LEU A 14 6.95 28.41 -13.68
C LEU A 14 7.92 27.30 -13.24
N ALA A 15 8.83 27.57 -12.29
CA ALA A 15 9.70 26.55 -11.73
C ALA A 15 8.91 25.48 -10.98
N PHE A 16 7.89 25.86 -10.19
CA PHE A 16 6.96 24.94 -9.54
C PHE A 16 6.08 24.16 -10.53
N ALA A 17 5.71 24.77 -11.67
CA ALA A 17 4.99 24.09 -12.75
C ALA A 17 5.88 23.10 -13.54
N THR A 18 7.20 23.29 -13.55
CA THR A 18 8.16 22.36 -14.20
C THR A 18 8.75 21.31 -13.27
N THR A 19 8.51 21.41 -11.96
CA THR A 19 8.86 20.37 -10.97
C THR A 19 7.64 19.68 -10.38
N SER A 20 6.52 19.64 -11.10
CA SER A 20 5.54 18.58 -10.88
C SER A 20 6.26 17.27 -11.22
N HIS A 21 6.89 16.66 -10.23
CA HIS A 21 6.98 15.21 -10.19
C HIS A 21 5.60 14.72 -10.57
N PHE A 22 5.51 13.97 -11.67
CA PHE A 22 4.31 13.23 -11.99
C PHE A 22 4.07 12.31 -10.79
N ILE A 23 3.32 12.80 -9.80
CA ILE A 23 2.65 11.94 -8.84
C ILE A 23 1.65 11.22 -9.73
N GLN A 24 2.05 10.04 -10.17
CA GLN A 24 1.22 9.22 -11.01
C GLN A 24 0.01 8.85 -10.18
N ALA A 25 -1.10 9.53 -10.45
CA ALA A 25 -2.36 9.27 -9.81
C ALA A 25 -2.80 7.85 -10.17
N GLN A 26 -3.39 7.15 -9.21
CA GLN A 26 -4.04 5.89 -9.48
C GLN A 26 -5.08 6.08 -10.60
N PRO A 27 -5.24 5.09 -11.53
CA PRO A 27 -6.34 5.07 -12.49
C PRO A 27 -7.70 5.31 -11.82
N ASP A 28 -8.70 5.75 -12.59
CA ASP A 28 -10.07 5.85 -12.09
C ASP A 28 -10.45 4.51 -11.45
N PRO A 29 -10.98 4.49 -10.21
CA PRO A 29 -11.40 3.24 -9.56
C PRO A 29 -12.39 2.39 -10.38
N LYS A 30 -13.04 2.96 -11.40
CA LYS A 30 -13.92 2.27 -12.35
C LYS A 30 -13.18 1.62 -13.53
N GLU A 31 -11.90 1.88 -13.68
CA GLU A 31 -11.03 1.27 -14.69
C GLU A 31 -10.19 0.13 -14.09
N PHE A 32 -9.43 -0.54 -14.94
CA PHE A 32 -8.50 -1.58 -14.50
C PHE A 32 -7.32 -0.98 -13.76
N ILE A 33 -6.99 -1.58 -12.62
CA ILE A 33 -5.75 -1.27 -11.90
C ILE A 33 -4.77 -2.41 -12.18
N ASN A 34 -3.58 -2.07 -12.69
CA ASN A 34 -2.51 -3.01 -12.99
C ASN A 34 -1.21 -2.48 -12.40
N LEU A 35 -0.74 -3.10 -11.33
CA LEU A 35 0.51 -2.74 -10.70
C LEU A 35 1.57 -3.79 -11.03
N ASP A 36 2.68 -3.33 -11.59
CA ASP A 36 3.92 -4.11 -11.71
C ASP A 36 4.74 -3.85 -10.43
N CYS A 37 4.79 -4.85 -9.57
CA CYS A 37 5.31 -4.69 -8.23
C CYS A 37 6.83 -4.72 -8.24
N GLY A 38 7.46 -3.67 -7.71
CA GLY A 38 8.91 -3.51 -7.76
C GLY A 38 9.40 -2.83 -9.03
N LEU A 39 8.51 -2.44 -9.95
CA LEU A 39 8.87 -1.55 -11.05
C LEU A 39 9.33 -0.19 -10.49
N HIS A 40 10.49 0.27 -10.94
CA HIS A 40 11.07 1.52 -10.46
C HIS A 40 10.17 2.73 -10.82
N PRO A 41 9.90 3.68 -9.90
CA PRO A 41 8.94 4.76 -10.12
C PRO A 41 9.32 5.74 -11.25
N ALA A 42 10.59 5.78 -11.65
CA ALA A 42 11.05 6.57 -12.80
C ALA A 42 10.72 5.93 -14.16
N VAL A 43 10.31 4.66 -14.20
CA VAL A 43 9.91 3.97 -15.42
C VAL A 43 8.48 4.39 -15.74
N SER A 44 8.26 4.87 -16.97
CA SER A 44 6.93 5.22 -17.44
C SER A 44 6.02 3.99 -17.52
N PRO A 45 4.69 4.17 -17.40
CA PRO A 45 3.73 3.12 -17.72
C PRO A 45 4.03 2.42 -19.04
N TYR A 46 3.89 1.11 -19.08
CA TYR A 46 4.10 0.32 -20.29
C TYR A 46 2.87 -0.53 -20.57
N THR A 47 2.69 -0.92 -21.84
CA THR A 47 1.63 -1.84 -22.25
C THR A 47 2.24 -3.22 -22.42
N GLU A 48 1.73 -4.19 -21.65
CA GLU A 48 2.20 -5.57 -21.69
C GLU A 48 1.74 -6.22 -23.02
N PRO A 49 2.63 -6.85 -23.81
CA PRO A 49 2.30 -7.29 -25.17
C PRO A 49 1.27 -8.43 -25.29
N LEU A 50 1.21 -9.37 -24.34
CA LEU A 50 0.32 -10.54 -24.41
C LEU A 50 -1.13 -10.20 -24.12
N THR A 51 -1.35 -9.27 -23.19
CA THR A 51 -2.64 -8.85 -22.69
C THR A 51 -3.06 -7.52 -23.30
N ASN A 52 -2.13 -6.68 -23.75
CA ASN A 52 -2.41 -5.29 -24.15
C ASN A 52 -2.92 -4.42 -22.98
N LEU A 53 -2.60 -4.80 -21.74
CA LEU A 53 -2.91 -4.03 -20.53
C LEU A 53 -1.78 -3.09 -20.17
N THR A 54 -2.10 -1.86 -19.75
CA THR A 54 -1.11 -0.91 -19.25
C THR A 54 -0.82 -1.14 -17.78
N TYR A 55 0.45 -1.37 -17.45
CA TYR A 55 0.97 -1.54 -16.08
C TYR A 55 1.65 -0.27 -15.57
N LEU A 56 1.51 -0.05 -14.26
CA LEU A 56 2.05 1.09 -13.53
C LEU A 56 3.00 0.61 -12.42
N SER A 57 3.93 1.47 -12.01
CA SER A 57 4.74 1.20 -10.82
C SER A 57 3.88 1.19 -9.56
N ASP A 58 4.19 0.26 -8.67
CA ASP A 58 3.51 0.06 -7.40
C ASP A 58 4.01 0.99 -6.27
N ALA A 59 5.01 1.84 -6.54
CA ALA A 59 5.73 2.61 -5.52
C ALA A 59 4.86 3.56 -4.68
N ASN A 60 3.74 4.04 -5.22
CA ASN A 60 2.81 4.94 -4.52
C ASN A 60 1.70 4.20 -3.75
N PHE A 61 1.68 2.86 -3.81
CA PHE A 61 0.60 2.05 -3.26
C PHE A 61 0.99 1.29 -1.99
N THR A 62 2.27 1.20 -1.68
CA THR A 62 2.76 0.48 -0.49
C THR A 62 3.84 1.29 0.21
N GLN A 63 3.99 1.06 1.51
CA GLN A 63 5.12 1.60 2.26
C GLN A 63 6.26 0.59 2.29
N GLY A 64 7.47 1.03 1.93
CA GLY A 64 8.66 0.19 2.03
C GLY A 64 8.72 -0.94 1.00
N GLY A 65 9.42 -2.01 1.38
CA GLY A 65 9.83 -3.07 0.45
C GLY A 65 10.93 -2.63 -0.51
N GLN A 66 11.55 -3.60 -1.17
CA GLN A 66 12.65 -3.41 -2.10
C GLN A 66 12.31 -4.11 -3.44
N SER A 67 12.89 -3.63 -4.53
CA SER A 67 12.73 -4.26 -5.84
C SER A 67 13.76 -5.37 -6.04
N GLY A 68 13.30 -6.54 -6.45
CA GLY A 68 14.11 -7.68 -6.87
C GLY A 68 13.91 -7.94 -8.36
N ARG A 69 14.91 -8.53 -9.02
CA ARG A 69 14.80 -8.97 -10.41
C ARG A 69 14.98 -10.48 -10.45
N VAL A 70 14.10 -11.16 -11.17
CA VAL A 70 14.19 -12.62 -11.32
C VAL A 70 15.40 -13.02 -12.16
N GLN A 71 15.79 -14.29 -12.11
CA GLN A 71 16.82 -14.81 -13.01
C GLN A 71 16.37 -14.74 -14.47
N LYS A 72 17.33 -14.51 -15.38
CA LYS A 72 17.08 -14.24 -16.80
C LYS A 72 16.19 -15.27 -17.52
N VAL A 73 16.25 -16.55 -17.14
CA VAL A 73 15.41 -17.62 -17.71
C VAL A 73 13.91 -17.36 -17.56
N TRP A 74 13.52 -16.53 -16.58
CA TRP A 74 12.13 -16.20 -16.27
C TRP A 74 11.64 -14.88 -16.88
N GLU A 75 12.54 -14.06 -17.44
CA GLU A 75 12.20 -12.72 -17.94
C GLU A 75 11.36 -12.76 -19.24
N GLU A 76 11.34 -13.87 -19.97
CA GLU A 76 10.79 -13.94 -21.33
C GLU A 76 9.30 -14.34 -21.40
N ALA A 77 8.67 -14.70 -20.28
CA ALA A 77 7.32 -15.27 -20.29
C ALA A 77 6.19 -14.23 -20.17
N TYR A 78 6.34 -13.24 -19.30
CA TYR A 78 5.33 -12.23 -19.00
C TYR A 78 5.99 -11.03 -18.31
N GLN A 79 5.84 -9.82 -18.84
CA GLN A 79 6.65 -8.68 -18.39
C GLN A 79 6.52 -8.37 -16.88
N PRO A 80 5.32 -8.42 -16.26
CA PRO A 80 5.14 -8.23 -14.81
C PRO A 80 5.83 -9.28 -13.93
N PHE A 81 6.46 -10.30 -14.51
CA PHE A 81 7.29 -11.29 -13.80
C PHE A 81 8.79 -11.00 -13.85
N THR A 82 9.21 -9.95 -14.57
CA THR A 82 10.62 -9.59 -14.70
C THR A 82 11.19 -9.02 -13.39
N VAL A 83 10.39 -8.21 -12.70
CA VAL A 83 10.72 -7.63 -11.40
C VAL A 83 9.64 -8.02 -10.39
N LEU A 84 10.00 -7.90 -9.11
CA LEU A 84 9.08 -8.16 -8.01
C LEU A 84 9.40 -7.18 -6.87
N ARG A 85 8.42 -6.95 -5.99
CA ARG A 85 8.67 -6.32 -4.69
C ARG A 85 8.82 -7.40 -3.63
N TYR A 86 9.82 -7.27 -2.77
CA TYR A 86 10.01 -8.10 -1.59
C TYR A 86 10.08 -7.25 -0.32
N PHE A 87 9.65 -7.81 0.81
CA PHE A 87 9.53 -7.09 2.08
C PHE A 87 10.41 -7.72 3.17
N PRO A 88 11.71 -7.34 3.25
CA PRO A 88 12.63 -7.94 4.22
C PRO A 88 12.31 -7.49 5.66
N ASP A 89 11.80 -6.27 5.78
CA ASP A 89 11.48 -5.59 7.03
C ASP A 89 9.97 -5.64 7.31
N GLY A 90 9.60 -5.54 8.59
CA GLY A 90 8.21 -5.59 9.03
C GLY A 90 7.60 -6.99 8.99
N ILE A 91 6.47 -7.15 9.69
CA ILE A 91 5.70 -8.41 9.72
C ILE A 91 4.56 -8.34 8.71
N ARG A 92 3.81 -7.24 8.71
CA ARG A 92 2.66 -6.99 7.84
C ARG A 92 2.98 -5.82 6.92
N ASN A 93 2.98 -6.07 5.61
CA ASN A 93 3.26 -5.07 4.59
C ASN A 93 2.07 -4.95 3.65
N CYS A 94 1.55 -3.75 3.43
CA CYS A 94 0.23 -3.57 2.82
C CYS A 94 0.25 -2.63 1.63
N TYR A 95 -0.42 -3.06 0.57
CA TYR A 95 -0.88 -2.18 -0.49
C TYR A 95 -2.16 -1.49 -0.05
N ASN A 96 -2.27 -0.19 -0.30
CA ASN A 96 -3.46 0.60 -0.09
C ASN A 96 -3.98 1.10 -1.45
N LEU A 97 -5.14 0.59 -1.85
CA LEU A 97 -5.75 0.83 -3.14
C LEU A 97 -7.02 1.65 -2.98
N ARG A 98 -7.22 2.68 -3.80
CA ARG A 98 -8.50 3.39 -3.85
C ARG A 98 -9.50 2.57 -4.66
N VAL A 99 -10.66 2.33 -4.11
CA VAL A 99 -11.71 1.54 -4.77
C VAL A 99 -13.05 2.26 -4.66
N THR A 100 -14.00 1.90 -5.52
CA THR A 100 -15.37 2.40 -5.37
C THR A 100 -16.07 1.56 -4.30
N PRO A 101 -16.68 2.15 -3.25
CA PRO A 101 -17.47 1.41 -2.28
C PRO A 101 -18.63 0.64 -2.93
N SER A 102 -19.02 -0.49 -2.34
CA SER A 102 -20.12 -1.35 -2.81
C SER A 102 -19.97 -1.84 -4.25
N THR A 103 -18.75 -1.83 -4.79
CA THR A 103 -18.45 -2.30 -6.15
C THR A 103 -17.79 -3.67 -6.05
N LYS A 104 -18.18 -4.56 -6.97
CA LYS A 104 -17.60 -5.89 -7.09
C LYS A 104 -16.29 -5.80 -7.87
N TYR A 105 -15.21 -6.32 -7.29
CA TYR A 105 -13.92 -6.42 -7.97
C TYR A 105 -13.47 -7.87 -8.04
N LEU A 106 -12.98 -8.29 -9.20
CA LEU A 106 -12.08 -9.44 -9.33
C LEU A 106 -10.65 -8.93 -9.08
N ILE A 107 -10.00 -9.52 -8.09
CA ILE A 107 -8.69 -9.12 -7.59
C ILE A 107 -7.74 -10.29 -7.81
N LYS A 108 -6.60 -10.06 -8.47
CA LYS A 108 -5.54 -11.04 -8.67
C LYS A 108 -4.23 -10.57 -8.06
N ALA A 109 -3.61 -11.41 -7.26
CA ALA A 109 -2.25 -11.24 -6.78
C ALA A 109 -1.36 -12.30 -7.43
N LEU A 110 -0.34 -11.86 -8.16
CA LEU A 110 0.54 -12.74 -8.92
C LEU A 110 1.91 -12.80 -8.27
N PHE A 111 2.45 -14.01 -8.17
CA PHE A 111 3.69 -14.30 -7.48
C PHE A 111 4.60 -15.14 -8.36
N LEU A 112 5.83 -14.66 -8.61
CA LEU A 112 6.92 -15.45 -9.14
C LEU A 112 8.17 -15.19 -8.30
N TYR A 113 8.70 -16.25 -7.66
CA TYR A 113 9.95 -16.13 -6.91
C TYR A 113 11.15 -15.89 -7.82
N GLY A 114 11.25 -16.66 -8.91
CA GLY A 114 12.27 -16.49 -9.95
C GLY A 114 13.72 -16.48 -9.44
N ASN A 115 13.96 -16.96 -8.21
CA ASN A 115 15.23 -16.92 -7.49
C ASN A 115 15.92 -15.54 -7.51
N TYR A 116 15.14 -14.47 -7.29
CA TYR A 116 15.62 -13.08 -7.35
C TYR A 116 16.77 -12.76 -6.38
N ASP A 117 16.88 -13.50 -5.28
CA ASP A 117 17.87 -13.32 -4.21
C ASP A 117 19.03 -14.32 -4.29
N GLY A 118 19.00 -15.26 -5.23
CA GLY A 118 20.02 -16.31 -5.38
C GLY A 118 20.04 -17.37 -4.27
N LEU A 119 19.07 -17.38 -3.34
CA LEU A 119 19.04 -18.29 -2.20
C LEU A 119 18.38 -19.63 -2.50
N ASN A 120 17.62 -19.71 -3.59
CA ASN A 120 16.83 -20.86 -4.00
C ASN A 120 15.92 -21.41 -2.88
N ASN A 121 15.34 -20.51 -2.09
CA ASN A 121 14.49 -20.81 -0.96
C ASN A 121 13.19 -20.02 -1.09
N ALA A 122 12.27 -20.54 -1.91
CA ALA A 122 11.01 -19.88 -2.21
C ALA A 122 10.21 -19.58 -0.92
N PRO A 123 9.53 -18.43 -0.84
CA PRO A 123 8.91 -18.00 0.39
C PRO A 123 7.54 -18.64 0.66
N ILE A 124 7.21 -18.73 1.96
CA ILE A 124 5.86 -19.00 2.45
C ILE A 124 5.44 -17.80 3.31
N PHE A 125 4.24 -17.28 3.06
CA PHE A 125 3.66 -16.15 3.78
C PHE A 125 2.15 -16.12 3.58
N ASP A 126 1.44 -15.34 4.38
CA ASP A 126 -0.01 -15.21 4.26
C ASP A 126 -0.38 -13.94 3.49
N LEU A 127 -1.45 -14.03 2.71
CA LEU A 127 -2.07 -12.92 2.02
C LEU A 127 -3.38 -12.57 2.72
N TYR A 128 -3.57 -11.29 3.00
CA TYR A 128 -4.74 -10.76 3.69
C TYR A 128 -5.48 -9.77 2.78
N LEU A 129 -6.81 -9.77 2.90
CA LEU A 129 -7.70 -8.77 2.32
C LEU A 129 -8.34 -7.97 3.46
N GLY A 130 -8.00 -6.69 3.56
CA GLY A 130 -8.24 -5.91 4.77
C GLY A 130 -7.57 -6.59 5.98
N PRO A 131 -8.26 -6.72 7.12
CA PRO A 131 -7.72 -7.37 8.31
C PRO A 131 -7.83 -8.90 8.28
N ASN A 132 -8.48 -9.48 7.26
CA ASN A 132 -8.81 -10.90 7.24
C ASN A 132 -7.85 -11.70 6.36
N ILE A 133 -7.54 -12.93 6.78
CA ILE A 133 -6.75 -13.86 5.97
C ILE A 133 -7.54 -14.22 4.70
N TRP A 134 -6.90 -14.06 3.55
CA TRP A 134 -7.43 -14.52 2.27
C TRP A 134 -6.90 -15.94 1.99
N THR A 135 -5.58 -16.14 2.03
CA THR A 135 -4.96 -17.43 1.69
C THR A 135 -3.49 -17.46 2.14
N THR A 136 -2.88 -18.65 2.16
CA THR A 136 -1.43 -18.81 2.32
C THR A 136 -0.78 -18.97 0.96
N VAL A 137 0.24 -18.16 0.68
CA VAL A 137 1.08 -18.28 -0.51
C VAL A 137 2.26 -19.20 -0.18
N ASP A 138 2.37 -20.32 -0.87
CA ASP A 138 3.45 -21.30 -0.72
C ASP A 138 4.12 -21.53 -2.08
N LEU A 139 5.17 -20.76 -2.32
CA LEU A 139 5.94 -20.85 -3.57
C LEU A 139 6.92 -22.02 -3.58
N LYS A 140 7.08 -22.75 -2.46
CA LYS A 140 7.88 -23.98 -2.43
C LYS A 140 7.13 -25.14 -3.08
N SER A 141 5.85 -25.31 -2.72
CA SER A 141 5.00 -26.36 -3.28
C SER A 141 4.46 -25.99 -4.67
N SER A 142 4.26 -24.70 -4.95
CA SER A 142 3.68 -24.19 -6.21
C SER A 142 4.69 -24.03 -7.36
N LEU A 143 5.79 -24.79 -7.39
CA LEU A 143 6.80 -24.71 -8.45
C LEU A 143 7.29 -23.28 -8.74
N LEU A 144 7.48 -22.47 -7.68
CA LEU A 144 8.01 -21.10 -7.73
C LEU A 144 7.04 -20.00 -8.23
N SER A 145 5.82 -20.34 -8.66
CA SER A 145 4.82 -19.34 -9.10
C SER A 145 3.42 -19.67 -8.61
N GLN A 146 2.66 -18.65 -8.21
CA GLN A 146 1.28 -18.81 -7.75
C GLN A 146 0.46 -17.59 -8.17
N THR A 147 -0.82 -17.78 -8.47
CA THR A 147 -1.77 -16.69 -8.71
C THR A 147 -2.97 -16.92 -7.83
N GLU A 148 -3.29 -15.92 -7.02
CA GLU A 148 -4.46 -15.94 -6.14
C GLU A 148 -5.51 -14.99 -6.72
N GLU A 149 -6.75 -15.47 -6.83
CA GLU A 149 -7.87 -14.68 -7.35
C GLU A 149 -9.05 -14.72 -6.37
N ILE A 150 -9.64 -13.55 -6.12
CA ILE A 150 -10.86 -13.41 -5.31
C ILE A 150 -11.80 -12.38 -5.93
N ILE A 151 -13.09 -12.67 -5.88
CA ILE A 151 -14.14 -11.71 -6.16
C ILE A 151 -14.66 -11.17 -4.83
N HIS A 152 -14.56 -9.86 -4.63
CA HIS A 152 -14.91 -9.18 -3.39
C HIS A 152 -15.75 -7.94 -3.64
N ILE A 153 -16.76 -7.72 -2.79
CA ILE A 153 -17.55 -6.48 -2.78
C ILE A 153 -16.96 -5.56 -1.71
N THR A 154 -16.43 -4.43 -2.15
CA THR A 154 -15.73 -3.47 -1.28
C THR A 154 -16.70 -2.80 -0.31
N LYS A 155 -16.27 -2.61 0.94
CA LYS A 155 -17.07 -1.95 1.99
C LYS A 155 -16.78 -0.45 2.13
N SER A 156 -15.58 -0.03 1.74
CA SER A 156 -15.12 1.35 1.87
C SER A 156 -14.46 1.83 0.57
N SER A 157 -13.98 3.08 0.54
CA SER A 157 -13.27 3.65 -0.60
C SER A 157 -11.79 3.26 -0.66
N SER A 158 -11.35 2.40 0.25
CA SER A 158 -9.97 1.96 0.44
C SER A 158 -9.96 0.44 0.57
N LEU A 159 -9.05 -0.23 -0.11
CA LEU A 159 -8.86 -1.67 0.01
C LEU A 159 -7.41 -1.95 0.32
N GLU A 160 -7.19 -2.67 1.41
CA GLU A 160 -5.86 -3.09 1.81
C GLU A 160 -5.59 -4.53 1.38
N ILE A 161 -4.44 -4.77 0.77
CA ILE A 161 -3.96 -6.12 0.43
C ILE A 161 -2.61 -6.28 1.10
N CYS A 162 -2.54 -7.15 2.11
CA CYS A 162 -1.38 -7.25 2.98
C CYS A 162 -0.67 -8.60 2.84
N LEU A 163 0.65 -8.54 2.73
CA LEU A 163 1.56 -9.68 2.79
C LEU A 163 2.10 -9.79 4.21
N VAL A 164 1.81 -10.91 4.87
CA VAL A 164 2.16 -11.15 6.27
C VAL A 164 3.20 -12.25 6.37
N LYS A 165 4.35 -11.90 6.94
CA LYS A 165 5.45 -12.81 7.19
C LYS A 165 5.09 -13.81 8.30
N THR A 166 4.99 -15.08 7.97
CA THR A 166 4.69 -16.18 8.92
C THR A 166 5.93 -16.94 9.41
N GLY A 167 7.07 -16.74 8.75
CA GLY A 167 8.30 -17.46 9.04
C GLY A 167 9.56 -16.66 8.74
N LYS A 168 10.65 -17.37 8.42
CA LYS A 168 11.95 -16.73 8.14
C LYS A 168 12.08 -16.21 6.71
N THR A 169 11.24 -16.70 5.79
CA THR A 169 11.25 -16.29 4.39
C THR A 169 10.63 -14.91 4.20
N THR A 170 11.01 -14.25 3.10
CA THR A 170 10.63 -12.88 2.80
C THR A 170 9.39 -12.87 1.89
N PRO A 171 8.27 -12.21 2.27
CA PRO A 171 7.12 -12.08 1.39
C PRO A 171 7.46 -11.32 0.12
N ILE A 172 6.87 -11.74 -1.00
CA ILE A 172 7.08 -11.15 -2.33
C ILE A 172 5.76 -10.96 -3.07
N ILE A 173 5.74 -10.08 -4.06
CA ILE A 173 4.64 -9.94 -5.03
C ILE A 173 5.20 -9.43 -6.35
N SER A 174 4.70 -9.98 -7.46
CA SER A 174 5.14 -9.61 -8.81
C SER A 174 4.14 -8.66 -9.47
N ALA A 175 2.83 -8.92 -9.32
CA ALA A 175 1.82 -8.00 -9.83
C ALA A 175 0.54 -8.02 -8.98
N LEU A 176 -0.19 -6.91 -9.03
CA LEU A 176 -1.50 -6.74 -8.40
C LEU A 176 -2.49 -6.15 -9.40
N GLU A 177 -3.58 -6.88 -9.65
CA GLU A 177 -4.53 -6.59 -10.72
C GLU A 177 -5.97 -6.53 -10.18
N LEU A 178 -6.69 -5.44 -10.45
CA LEU A 178 -8.11 -5.29 -10.05
C LEU A 178 -8.98 -5.00 -11.27
N ARG A 179 -10.12 -5.67 -11.34
CA ARG A 179 -11.11 -5.57 -12.42
C ARG A 179 -12.47 -5.29 -11.81
N PRO A 180 -13.10 -4.15 -12.04
CA PRO A 180 -14.50 -3.95 -11.66
C PRO A 180 -15.37 -4.91 -12.48
N LEU A 181 -16.29 -5.59 -11.80
CA LEU A 181 -17.24 -6.52 -12.40
C LEU A 181 -18.64 -5.94 -12.32
N ARG A 182 -19.53 -6.44 -13.19
CA ARG A 182 -20.95 -6.07 -13.15
C ARG A 182 -21.63 -6.55 -11.87
N ASP A 183 -22.61 -5.79 -11.41
CA ASP A 183 -23.35 -6.11 -10.18
C ASP A 183 -24.22 -7.37 -10.33
N ASP A 184 -24.68 -7.70 -11.54
CA ASP A 184 -25.55 -8.83 -11.88
C ASP A 184 -24.82 -10.17 -12.15
N THR A 185 -23.51 -10.22 -11.93
CA THR A 185 -22.68 -11.45 -12.05
C THR A 185 -22.26 -11.97 -10.68
N TYR A 186 -21.92 -13.26 -10.54
CA TYR A 186 -21.27 -13.79 -9.33
C TYR A 186 -21.99 -13.41 -8.01
N ILE A 187 -23.32 -13.50 -8.02
CA ILE A 187 -24.15 -13.05 -6.89
C ILE A 187 -23.97 -14.01 -5.72
N THR A 188 -23.44 -13.49 -4.61
CA THR A 188 -23.34 -14.22 -3.35
C THR A 188 -24.08 -13.48 -2.25
N GLN A 189 -24.81 -14.21 -1.40
CA GLN A 189 -25.51 -13.64 -0.25
C GLN A 189 -24.56 -13.38 0.92
N ILE A 190 -23.45 -14.13 1.01
CA ILE A 190 -22.51 -14.09 2.12
C ILE A 190 -21.08 -14.27 1.57
N GLY A 191 -20.15 -13.50 2.12
CA GLY A 191 -18.72 -13.68 1.88
C GLY A 191 -18.22 -13.25 0.50
N SER A 192 -16.96 -13.60 0.23
CA SER A 192 -16.23 -13.34 -1.01
C SER A 192 -15.98 -14.65 -1.75
N LEU A 193 -15.71 -14.62 -3.05
CA LEU A 193 -15.53 -15.82 -3.85
C LEU A 193 -14.05 -16.01 -4.22
N LYS A 194 -13.35 -16.91 -3.52
CA LYS A 194 -11.98 -17.31 -3.88
C LYS A 194 -12.04 -18.29 -5.05
N LEU A 195 -11.28 -18.02 -6.10
CA LEU A 195 -11.24 -18.91 -7.26
C LEU A 195 -10.64 -20.26 -6.84
N LEU A 196 -11.35 -21.35 -7.15
CA LEU A 196 -10.77 -22.69 -7.15
C LEU A 196 -10.08 -22.92 -8.49
N LYS A 197 -10.89 -22.96 -9.56
CA LYS A 197 -10.46 -23.29 -10.92
C LYS A 197 -11.41 -22.67 -11.94
N ARG A 198 -10.86 -22.24 -13.09
CA ARG A 198 -11.61 -21.75 -14.25
C ARG A 198 -11.10 -22.46 -15.51
N TYR A 199 -11.98 -23.23 -16.15
CA TYR A 199 -11.61 -24.10 -17.26
C TYR A 199 -12.49 -23.92 -18.49
N TYR A 200 -11.88 -24.15 -19.64
CA TYR A 200 -12.56 -24.28 -20.92
C TYR A 200 -12.09 -25.52 -21.68
N ALA A 201 -12.88 -25.95 -22.66
CA ALA A 201 -12.54 -27.09 -23.51
C ALA A 201 -11.41 -26.74 -24.49
N SER A 202 -10.31 -27.51 -24.47
CA SER A 202 -9.22 -27.37 -25.44
C SER A 202 -8.35 -28.63 -25.49
N ASP A 203 -7.49 -28.72 -26.50
CA ASP A 203 -6.34 -29.63 -26.52
C ASP A 203 -5.46 -29.45 -25.27
N PHE A 204 -4.71 -30.50 -24.90
CA PHE A 204 -3.81 -30.53 -23.73
C PHE A 204 -2.77 -29.37 -23.72
N LEU A 205 -2.36 -28.89 -24.89
CA LEU A 205 -1.43 -27.76 -25.06
C LEU A 205 -2.14 -26.46 -25.44
N GLY A 206 -3.44 -26.36 -25.18
CA GLY A 206 -4.22 -25.15 -25.44
C GLY A 206 -3.65 -23.93 -24.70
N PRO A 207 -3.70 -22.73 -25.29
CA PRO A 207 -3.26 -21.52 -24.61
C PRO A 207 -4.20 -21.16 -23.47
N SER A 208 -3.70 -20.37 -22.53
CA SER A 208 -4.55 -19.65 -21.58
C SER A 208 -5.28 -18.52 -22.32
N ILE A 209 -6.59 -18.36 -22.07
CA ILE A 209 -7.38 -17.28 -22.67
C ILE A 209 -7.65 -16.25 -21.58
N ARG A 210 -7.31 -14.98 -21.84
CA ARG A 210 -7.59 -13.84 -20.95
C ARG A 210 -7.82 -12.58 -21.78
N TYR A 211 -7.67 -11.40 -21.18
CA TYR A 211 -7.74 -10.14 -21.93
C TYR A 211 -6.67 -10.12 -23.06
N PRO A 212 -6.99 -9.61 -24.27
CA PRO A 212 -8.20 -8.86 -24.63
C PRO A 212 -9.42 -9.72 -25.02
N SER A 213 -9.28 -11.04 -25.14
CA SER A 213 -10.41 -11.90 -25.53
C SER A 213 -11.49 -11.92 -24.45
N ASP A 214 -11.11 -12.07 -23.17
CA ASP A 214 -12.03 -11.91 -22.04
C ASP A 214 -12.02 -10.46 -21.54
N VAL A 215 -13.16 -9.77 -21.68
CA VAL A 215 -13.30 -8.34 -21.34
C VAL A 215 -13.13 -8.05 -19.85
N TYR A 216 -13.25 -9.04 -18.98
CA TYR A 216 -13.03 -8.91 -17.53
C TYR A 216 -11.64 -9.40 -17.10
N ASP A 217 -10.78 -9.78 -18.07
CA ASP A 217 -9.44 -10.33 -17.84
C ASP A 217 -9.42 -11.54 -16.88
N ARG A 218 -10.50 -12.34 -16.94
CA ARG A 218 -10.52 -13.66 -16.32
C ARG A 218 -9.59 -14.58 -17.09
N GLU A 219 -8.79 -15.34 -16.37
CA GLU A 219 -7.91 -16.31 -16.99
C GLU A 219 -8.58 -17.69 -17.09
N TRP A 220 -8.85 -18.14 -18.30
CA TRP A 220 -9.39 -19.45 -18.63
C TRP A 220 -8.26 -20.41 -18.98
N LYS A 221 -8.12 -21.49 -18.21
CA LYS A 221 -7.14 -22.54 -18.47
C LYS A 221 -7.76 -23.68 -19.28
N PRO A 222 -7.02 -24.34 -20.18
CA PRO A 222 -7.51 -25.54 -20.82
C PRO A 222 -7.79 -26.60 -19.74
N ILE A 223 -8.91 -27.30 -19.84
CA ILE A 223 -9.10 -28.50 -19.03
C ILE A 223 -8.03 -29.51 -19.44
N SER A 224 -7.26 -30.01 -18.47
CA SER A 224 -6.32 -31.11 -18.73
C SER A 224 -7.14 -32.31 -19.18
N LEU A 225 -7.09 -32.68 -20.46
CA LEU A 225 -7.76 -33.86 -20.99
C LEU A 225 -7.20 -35.09 -20.28
N SER A 226 -7.93 -35.59 -19.28
CA SER A 226 -7.70 -36.92 -18.73
C SER A 226 -8.01 -37.96 -19.81
N PHE A 227 -7.45 -39.16 -19.67
CA PHE A 227 -7.82 -40.30 -20.53
C PHE A 227 -9.35 -40.43 -20.62
N GLY A 228 -9.89 -40.45 -21.85
CA GLY A 228 -11.33 -40.56 -22.13
C GLY A 228 -12.08 -39.24 -22.38
N LEU A 229 -11.44 -38.07 -22.24
CA LEU A 229 -12.06 -36.79 -22.63
C LEU A 229 -11.65 -36.39 -24.04
N ASN A 230 -12.61 -35.84 -24.80
CA ASN A 230 -12.39 -35.21 -26.08
C ASN A 230 -13.10 -33.85 -26.11
N PHE A 231 -12.89 -33.05 -27.15
CA PHE A 231 -13.65 -31.82 -27.36
C PHE A 231 -14.14 -31.71 -28.79
N VAL A 232 -15.18 -30.91 -28.94
CA VAL A 232 -15.75 -30.50 -30.22
C VAL A 232 -15.69 -28.99 -30.31
N ASN A 233 -15.65 -28.48 -31.54
CA ASN A 233 -15.60 -27.04 -31.79
C ASN A 233 -16.59 -26.64 -32.90
N THR A 234 -16.83 -25.34 -32.99
CA THR A 234 -17.59 -24.72 -34.08
C THR A 234 -16.90 -23.45 -34.54
N SER A 235 -17.07 -23.11 -35.81
CA SER A 235 -16.70 -21.79 -36.36
C SER A 235 -17.88 -20.81 -36.37
N LEU A 236 -19.07 -21.26 -35.99
CA LEU A 236 -20.25 -20.40 -35.89
C LEU A 236 -20.19 -19.56 -34.62
N ASN A 237 -20.68 -18.33 -34.71
CA ASN A 237 -20.76 -17.43 -33.56
C ASN A 237 -21.76 -17.95 -32.52
N VAL A 238 -21.33 -18.07 -31.27
CA VAL A 238 -22.20 -18.43 -30.15
C VAL A 238 -22.65 -17.14 -29.46
N ASN A 239 -23.96 -16.97 -29.27
CA ASN A 239 -24.47 -15.79 -28.59
C ASN A 239 -24.05 -15.77 -27.11
N SER A 240 -23.16 -14.83 -26.78
CA SER A 240 -22.62 -14.61 -25.43
C SER A 240 -23.32 -13.47 -24.68
N SER A 241 -24.55 -13.10 -25.06
CA SER A 241 -25.35 -12.02 -24.43
C SER A 241 -25.83 -12.37 -23.00
N THR A 242 -24.94 -12.88 -22.16
CA THR A 242 -25.13 -13.09 -20.73
C THR A 242 -24.32 -12.05 -19.98
N PRO A 243 -24.67 -11.73 -18.71
CA PRO A 243 -23.88 -10.79 -17.90
C PRO A 243 -22.40 -11.18 -17.73
N TYR A 244 -22.07 -12.47 -17.92
CA TYR A 244 -20.71 -12.97 -17.75
C TYR A 244 -19.82 -12.71 -18.98
N GLU A 245 -20.38 -12.45 -20.16
CA GLU A 245 -19.64 -12.11 -21.39
C GLU A 245 -18.39 -12.99 -21.67
N LEU A 246 -18.59 -14.31 -21.70
CA LEU A 246 -17.48 -15.24 -21.97
C LEU A 246 -16.95 -15.06 -23.41
N PRO A 247 -15.62 -15.20 -23.63
CA PRO A 247 -15.02 -15.06 -24.95
C PRO A 247 -15.45 -16.15 -25.93
N GLN A 248 -15.54 -15.82 -27.23
CA GLN A 248 -15.89 -16.77 -28.29
C GLN A 248 -14.94 -17.97 -28.33
N GLU A 249 -13.65 -17.76 -28.06
CA GLU A 249 -12.63 -18.83 -28.04
C GLU A 249 -12.88 -19.88 -26.94
N VAL A 250 -13.57 -19.50 -25.86
CA VAL A 250 -13.98 -20.40 -24.77
C VAL A 250 -15.28 -21.12 -25.13
N ILE A 251 -16.30 -20.39 -25.58
CA ILE A 251 -17.65 -20.95 -25.75
C ILE A 251 -17.87 -21.65 -27.09
N SER A 252 -16.99 -21.46 -28.07
CA SER A 252 -17.02 -22.18 -29.35
C SER A 252 -16.50 -23.62 -29.26
N LYS A 253 -16.00 -24.04 -28.09
CA LYS A 253 -15.52 -25.38 -27.81
C LYS A 253 -16.34 -26.00 -26.70
N ALA A 254 -16.46 -27.33 -26.70
CA ALA A 254 -17.11 -28.07 -25.62
C ALA A 254 -16.46 -29.42 -25.37
N THR A 255 -16.28 -29.76 -24.10
CA THR A 255 -15.78 -31.04 -23.64
C THR A 255 -16.89 -32.09 -23.75
N ILE A 256 -16.54 -33.25 -24.27
CA ILE A 256 -17.38 -34.44 -24.37
C ILE A 256 -16.57 -35.67 -23.91
N ASN A 257 -17.25 -36.78 -23.62
CA ASN A 257 -16.57 -38.05 -23.40
C ASN A 257 -16.33 -38.76 -24.75
N GLU A 258 -15.22 -39.47 -24.90
CA GLU A 258 -14.98 -40.37 -26.04
C GLU A 258 -15.99 -41.52 -26.06
N ASN A 259 -16.33 -42.05 -24.88
CA ASN A 259 -17.36 -43.04 -24.71
C ASN A 259 -18.70 -42.35 -24.44
N VAL A 260 -19.62 -42.43 -25.41
CA VAL A 260 -20.92 -41.75 -25.38
C VAL A 260 -21.77 -42.13 -24.16
N THR A 261 -21.57 -43.32 -23.60
CA THR A 261 -22.37 -43.84 -22.47
C THR A 261 -21.82 -43.44 -21.10
N GLU A 262 -20.61 -42.90 -21.04
CA GLU A 262 -20.00 -42.48 -19.79
C GLU A 262 -20.42 -41.06 -19.41
N LYS A 263 -20.57 -40.85 -18.10
CA LYS A 263 -20.83 -39.54 -17.52
C LYS A 263 -19.56 -38.69 -17.57
N LEU A 264 -19.74 -37.37 -17.69
CA LEU A 264 -18.66 -36.41 -17.40
C LEU A 264 -18.66 -36.15 -15.89
N SER A 265 -17.49 -36.19 -15.25
CA SER A 265 -17.35 -35.96 -13.81
C SER A 265 -16.22 -34.97 -13.56
N PHE A 266 -16.52 -33.91 -12.82
CA PHE A 266 -15.56 -32.86 -12.50
C PHE A 266 -15.50 -32.65 -10.99
N ASP A 267 -14.29 -32.51 -10.46
CA ASP A 267 -14.01 -32.40 -9.04
C ASP A 267 -13.37 -31.05 -8.69
N TRP A 268 -13.87 -30.45 -7.61
CA TRP A 268 -13.34 -29.22 -7.01
C TRP A 268 -12.97 -29.48 -5.56
N TYR A 269 -11.87 -28.89 -5.12
CA TYR A 269 -11.35 -29.08 -3.78
C TYR A 269 -11.36 -27.73 -3.05
N VAL A 270 -11.94 -27.71 -1.85
CA VAL A 270 -11.96 -26.56 -0.95
C VAL A 270 -10.93 -26.72 0.16
N ASP A 271 -10.55 -25.62 0.80
CA ASP A 271 -9.49 -25.60 1.83
C ASP A 271 -9.91 -26.30 3.13
N ASN A 272 -11.19 -26.22 3.52
CA ASN A 272 -11.72 -26.85 4.74
C ASN A 272 -13.04 -27.59 4.49
N ARG A 273 -13.38 -28.51 5.41
CA ARG A 273 -14.60 -29.35 5.32
C ARG A 273 -15.90 -28.58 5.46
N GLU A 274 -15.87 -27.45 6.18
CA GLU A 274 -17.04 -26.60 6.39
C GLU A 274 -17.22 -25.57 5.28
N ASP A 275 -16.21 -25.40 4.42
CA ASP A 275 -16.25 -24.42 3.35
C ASP A 275 -17.27 -24.84 2.29
N GLN A 276 -17.92 -23.83 1.72
CA GLN A 276 -18.93 -24.00 0.69
C GLN A 276 -18.37 -23.60 -0.67
N ALA A 277 -18.85 -24.26 -1.73
CA ALA A 277 -18.49 -23.95 -3.09
C ALA A 277 -19.70 -23.49 -3.94
N LEU A 278 -19.41 -22.58 -4.86
CA LEU A 278 -20.28 -22.17 -5.96
C LEU A 278 -19.63 -22.59 -7.28
N ILE A 279 -20.35 -23.38 -8.07
CA ILE A 279 -19.86 -23.91 -9.34
C ILE A 279 -20.77 -23.40 -10.45
N TYR A 280 -20.19 -22.68 -11.39
CA TYR A 280 -20.84 -22.16 -12.58
C TYR A 280 -20.47 -23.05 -13.76
N LEU A 281 -21.49 -23.49 -14.50
CA LEU A 281 -21.39 -24.33 -15.67
C LEU A 281 -21.95 -23.56 -16.86
N HIS A 282 -21.20 -23.51 -17.94
CA HIS A 282 -21.56 -22.76 -19.14
C HIS A 282 -21.83 -23.72 -20.30
N PHE A 283 -23.02 -23.60 -20.88
CA PHE A 283 -23.52 -24.50 -21.92
C PHE A 283 -24.00 -23.73 -23.14
N ALA A 284 -23.70 -24.26 -24.31
CA ALA A 284 -24.29 -23.92 -25.59
C ALA A 284 -24.19 -25.14 -26.52
N GLU A 285 -25.27 -25.49 -27.21
CA GLU A 285 -25.20 -26.54 -28.25
C GLU A 285 -24.50 -25.96 -29.48
N ILE A 286 -23.26 -26.41 -29.70
CA ILE A 286 -22.38 -25.93 -30.77
C ILE A 286 -22.30 -26.89 -31.96
N GLN A 287 -22.79 -28.12 -31.82
CA GLN A 287 -22.86 -29.09 -32.91
C GLN A 287 -24.16 -28.93 -33.70
N THR A 288 -24.09 -29.20 -35.00
CA THR A 288 -25.30 -29.27 -35.83
C THR A 288 -25.93 -30.65 -35.65
N LEU A 289 -27.03 -30.70 -34.90
CA LEU A 289 -27.80 -31.92 -34.67
C LEU A 289 -28.53 -32.35 -35.96
N LYS A 290 -28.47 -33.64 -36.31
CA LYS A 290 -29.28 -34.23 -37.40
C LYS A 290 -30.71 -34.49 -36.90
N GLY A 291 -31.63 -34.81 -37.81
CA GLY A 291 -33.06 -34.89 -37.51
C GLY A 291 -33.46 -35.84 -36.36
N ASN A 292 -32.67 -36.89 -36.10
CA ASN A 292 -32.91 -37.83 -35.00
C ASN A 292 -31.92 -37.63 -33.82
N ASP A 293 -31.03 -36.64 -33.90
CA ASP A 293 -30.05 -36.38 -32.85
C ASP A 293 -30.70 -35.57 -31.71
N THR A 294 -30.53 -36.04 -30.49
CA THR A 294 -30.97 -35.36 -29.28
C THR A 294 -29.83 -35.33 -28.27
N ARG A 295 -29.66 -34.18 -27.62
CA ARG A 295 -28.77 -34.06 -26.46
C ARG A 295 -29.58 -33.65 -25.25
N GLU A 296 -29.74 -34.59 -24.31
CA GLU A 296 -30.46 -34.39 -23.06
C GLU A 296 -29.72 -35.11 -21.93
N PHE A 297 -29.34 -34.39 -20.88
CA PHE A 297 -28.60 -34.95 -19.76
C PHE A 297 -29.04 -34.37 -18.42
N ASP A 298 -28.89 -35.15 -17.36
CA ASP A 298 -29.05 -34.68 -16.00
C ASP A 298 -27.76 -34.01 -15.54
N ILE A 299 -27.87 -32.90 -14.81
CA ILE A 299 -26.75 -32.23 -14.15
C ILE A 299 -26.89 -32.48 -12.67
N ILE A 300 -25.91 -33.15 -12.08
CA ILE A 300 -25.95 -33.60 -10.69
C ILE A 300 -24.77 -32.98 -9.95
N TRP A 301 -25.03 -31.99 -9.12
CA TRP A 301 -24.05 -31.53 -8.14
C TRP A 301 -24.15 -32.42 -6.88
N LYS A 302 -23.03 -33.01 -6.48
CA LYS A 302 -22.91 -33.86 -5.29
C LYS A 302 -22.28 -33.10 -4.13
N GLY A 303 -22.99 -33.00 -3.01
CA GLY A 303 -22.53 -32.37 -1.78
C GLY A 303 -22.86 -33.21 -0.55
N ASN A 304 -22.45 -32.73 0.64
CA ASN A 304 -22.76 -33.39 1.91
C ASN A 304 -24.25 -33.33 2.26
N ASP A 305 -24.91 -32.20 1.97
CA ASP A 305 -26.30 -31.94 2.36
C ASP A 305 -27.32 -32.56 1.38
N GLY A 306 -26.84 -33.40 0.44
CA GLY A 306 -27.62 -34.03 -0.61
C GLY A 306 -27.14 -33.65 -2.01
N ASN A 307 -27.74 -34.28 -3.02
CA ASN A 307 -27.46 -33.96 -4.42
C ASN A 307 -28.48 -32.93 -4.91
N ILE A 308 -28.00 -31.92 -5.64
CA ILE A 308 -28.85 -31.02 -6.41
C ILE A 308 -28.86 -31.55 -7.85
N THR A 309 -30.04 -31.86 -8.36
CA THR A 309 -30.20 -32.42 -9.72
C THR A 309 -31.07 -31.51 -10.56
N ILE A 310 -30.55 -31.07 -11.71
CA ILE A 310 -31.34 -30.52 -12.81
C ILE A 310 -31.56 -31.65 -13.81
N SER A 311 -32.79 -32.12 -13.93
CA SER A 311 -33.13 -33.24 -14.80
C SER A 311 -33.42 -32.79 -16.23
N ALA A 312 -33.09 -33.65 -17.20
CA ALA A 312 -33.42 -33.48 -18.62
C ALA A 312 -33.00 -32.12 -19.21
N TYR A 313 -31.82 -31.63 -18.84
CA TYR A 313 -31.29 -30.39 -19.38
C TYR A 313 -30.92 -30.53 -20.86
N ARG A 314 -31.25 -29.50 -21.64
CA ARG A 314 -30.99 -29.42 -23.09
C ARG A 314 -30.35 -28.07 -23.41
N PRO A 315 -29.05 -28.03 -23.78
CA PRO A 315 -28.40 -26.77 -24.15
C PRO A 315 -29.06 -26.11 -25.36
N SER A 316 -29.24 -24.80 -25.30
CA SER A 316 -29.76 -24.02 -26.43
C SER A 316 -28.74 -23.91 -27.57
N LYS A 317 -29.22 -24.00 -28.81
CA LYS A 317 -28.37 -23.93 -30.01
C LYS A 317 -27.70 -22.57 -30.14
N LEU A 318 -26.36 -22.55 -30.15
CA LEU A 318 -25.52 -21.35 -30.29
C LEU A 318 -25.93 -20.21 -29.35
N GLN A 319 -26.45 -20.54 -28.17
CA GLN A 319 -26.89 -19.58 -27.17
C GLN A 319 -26.31 -20.01 -25.84
N LEU A 320 -25.48 -19.14 -25.26
CA LEU A 320 -24.85 -19.40 -23.97
C LEU A 320 -25.87 -19.31 -22.85
N GLU A 321 -25.88 -20.34 -22.00
CA GLU A 321 -26.58 -20.39 -20.73
C GLU A 321 -25.59 -20.67 -19.62
N THR A 322 -25.79 -20.05 -18.45
CA THR A 322 -24.95 -20.26 -17.27
C THR A 322 -25.82 -20.79 -16.15
N LEU A 323 -25.51 -21.99 -15.69
CA LEU A 323 -26.19 -22.65 -14.58
C LEU A 323 -25.24 -22.70 -13.38
N TYR A 324 -25.77 -22.43 -12.19
CA TYR A 324 -25.00 -22.46 -10.96
C TYR A 324 -25.90 -22.87 -9.79
N ASN A 325 -25.30 -23.42 -8.74
CA ASN A 325 -26.02 -23.77 -7.52
C ASN A 325 -26.35 -22.48 -6.74
N THR A 326 -27.64 -22.13 -6.63
CA THR A 326 -28.09 -20.95 -5.88
C THR A 326 -27.95 -21.11 -4.37
N SER A 327 -27.98 -22.35 -3.87
CA SER A 327 -27.60 -22.70 -2.50
C SER A 327 -26.15 -23.19 -2.48
N PRO A 328 -25.23 -22.50 -1.77
CA PRO A 328 -23.85 -22.94 -1.64
C PRO A 328 -23.75 -24.35 -1.07
N MET A 329 -22.94 -25.20 -1.69
CA MET A 329 -22.85 -26.61 -1.32
C MET A 329 -21.68 -26.87 -0.40
N LYS A 330 -21.90 -27.62 0.69
CA LYS A 330 -20.80 -28.18 1.49
C LYS A 330 -20.16 -29.36 0.75
N CYS A 331 -18.86 -29.26 0.50
CA CYS A 331 -18.12 -30.29 -0.23
C CYS A 331 -17.87 -31.55 0.62
N ARG A 332 -18.09 -32.73 0.03
CA ARG A 332 -17.93 -34.01 0.72
C ARG A 332 -16.46 -34.38 0.82
N PHE A 333 -15.95 -34.54 2.03
CA PHE A 333 -14.51 -34.74 2.27
C PHE A 333 -13.64 -33.67 1.58
N MET A 334 -14.07 -32.40 1.62
CA MET A 334 -13.42 -31.27 0.93
C MET A 334 -13.49 -31.34 -0.61
N GLN A 335 -14.24 -32.30 -1.17
CA GLN A 335 -14.41 -32.48 -2.60
C GLN A 335 -15.87 -32.26 -3.00
N CYS A 336 -16.10 -31.31 -3.90
CA CYS A 336 -17.37 -31.14 -4.59
C CYS A 336 -17.28 -31.82 -5.96
N THR A 337 -18.32 -32.55 -6.36
CA THR A 337 -18.34 -33.24 -7.67
C THR A 337 -19.58 -32.84 -8.45
N VAL A 338 -19.43 -32.61 -9.75
CA VAL A 338 -20.53 -32.39 -10.70
C VAL A 338 -20.45 -33.48 -11.74
N GLU A 339 -21.58 -34.14 -11.93
CA GLU A 339 -21.73 -35.17 -12.94
C GLU A 339 -22.75 -34.74 -13.99
N LEU A 340 -22.39 -34.91 -15.26
CA LEU A 340 -23.32 -34.79 -16.38
C LEU A 340 -23.64 -36.19 -16.88
N VAL A 341 -24.90 -36.59 -16.81
CA VAL A 341 -25.34 -37.98 -17.06
C VAL A 341 -26.33 -38.01 -18.21
N MET A 342 -25.98 -38.74 -19.27
CA MET A 342 -26.84 -38.92 -20.44
C MET A 342 -28.19 -39.54 -20.04
N THR A 343 -29.30 -38.96 -20.49
CA THR A 343 -30.63 -39.55 -20.29
C THR A 343 -30.92 -40.63 -21.33
N LYS A 344 -31.95 -41.45 -21.08
CA LYS A 344 -32.45 -42.44 -22.05
C LYS A 344 -33.05 -41.81 -23.32
N SER A 345 -33.43 -40.53 -23.27
CA SER A 345 -34.00 -39.79 -24.39
C SER A 345 -32.93 -39.21 -25.32
N SER A 346 -31.67 -39.20 -24.88
CA SER A 346 -30.53 -38.63 -25.60
C SER A 346 -29.95 -39.64 -26.58
N THR A 347 -29.46 -39.17 -27.72
CA THR A 347 -28.63 -39.96 -28.64
C THR A 347 -27.17 -39.51 -28.63
N LEU A 348 -26.90 -38.33 -28.08
CA LEU A 348 -25.56 -37.74 -27.96
C LEU A 348 -25.12 -37.65 -26.50
N PRO A 349 -23.80 -37.66 -26.23
CA PRO A 349 -23.30 -37.57 -24.86
C PRO A 349 -23.55 -36.19 -24.25
N PRO A 350 -23.40 -36.00 -22.94
CA PRO A 350 -23.36 -34.67 -22.35
C PRO A 350 -22.19 -33.85 -22.91
N MET A 351 -22.33 -32.52 -22.91
CA MET A 351 -21.26 -31.62 -23.29
C MET A 351 -21.23 -30.40 -22.38
N ILE A 352 -20.06 -29.77 -22.23
CA ILE A 352 -19.91 -28.52 -21.46
C ILE A 352 -18.87 -27.61 -22.11
N ASN A 353 -19.18 -26.33 -22.24
CA ASN A 353 -18.31 -25.38 -22.95
C ASN A 353 -17.22 -24.85 -22.02
N ALA A 354 -17.63 -24.44 -20.82
CA ALA A 354 -16.73 -23.90 -19.81
C ALA A 354 -17.27 -24.13 -18.39
N MET A 355 -16.41 -24.03 -17.40
CA MET A 355 -16.79 -24.10 -15.99
C MET A 355 -15.89 -23.24 -15.12
N GLU A 356 -16.43 -22.72 -14.03
CA GLU A 356 -15.68 -22.01 -13.00
C GLU A 356 -16.20 -22.38 -11.61
N GLY A 357 -15.27 -22.65 -10.69
CA GLY A 357 -15.58 -23.02 -9.32
C GLY A 357 -14.96 -22.02 -8.35
N TYR A 358 -15.73 -21.65 -7.34
CA TYR A 358 -15.32 -20.72 -6.30
C TYR A 358 -15.62 -21.31 -4.92
N GLN A 359 -14.73 -21.05 -3.97
CA GLN A 359 -14.96 -21.24 -2.55
C GLN A 359 -15.49 -19.95 -1.94
N ILE A 360 -16.50 -20.05 -1.08
CA ILE A 360 -16.99 -18.92 -0.30
C ILE A 360 -16.07 -18.71 0.90
N ILE A 361 -15.55 -17.49 1.04
CA ILE A 361 -14.77 -17.05 2.20
C ILE A 361 -15.57 -16.03 2.97
N GLU A 362 -15.82 -16.32 4.24
CA GLU A 362 -16.42 -15.39 5.19
C GLU A 362 -15.32 -14.69 6.00
N PHE A 363 -15.28 -13.37 5.86
CA PHE A 363 -14.38 -12.53 6.65
C PHE A 363 -15.03 -12.19 7.98
N SER A 364 -14.54 -12.82 9.04
CA SER A 364 -15.09 -12.74 10.39
C SER A 364 -14.77 -11.45 11.12
N ASP A 365 -13.61 -10.85 10.83
CA ASP A 365 -13.14 -9.66 11.52
C ASP A 365 -13.71 -8.40 10.90
N THR A 366 -14.37 -7.59 11.74
CA THR A 366 -14.77 -6.23 11.40
C THR A 366 -13.56 -5.30 11.52
N GLU A 367 -13.35 -4.48 10.50
CA GLU A 367 -12.33 -3.43 10.48
C GLU A 367 -12.50 -2.46 11.66
N THR A 368 -11.40 -1.79 12.02
CA THR A 368 -11.41 -0.67 12.95
C THR A 368 -12.41 0.37 12.49
N ASN A 369 -13.06 1.04 13.45
CA ASN A 369 -13.99 2.10 13.11
C ASN A 369 -13.35 3.13 12.15
N PRO A 370 -14.01 3.44 11.03
CA PRO A 370 -13.41 4.22 9.95
C PRO A 370 -13.01 5.64 10.38
N ASP A 371 -13.72 6.26 11.33
CA ASP A 371 -13.38 7.59 11.84
C ASP A 371 -12.06 7.56 12.63
N ASP A 372 -11.83 6.49 13.40
CA ASP A 372 -10.58 6.29 14.13
C ASP A 372 -9.43 6.03 13.16
N VAL A 373 -9.64 5.22 12.10
CA VAL A 373 -8.64 4.99 11.03
C VAL A 373 -8.25 6.30 10.37
N VAL A 374 -9.23 7.10 9.93
CA VAL A 374 -8.98 8.42 9.32
C VAL A 374 -8.25 9.34 10.29
N ALA A 375 -8.63 9.36 11.56
CA ALA A 375 -7.98 10.18 12.57
C ALA A 375 -6.50 9.82 12.74
N VAL A 376 -6.15 8.53 12.87
CA VAL A 376 -4.74 8.13 13.04
C VAL A 376 -3.92 8.30 11.77
N GLN A 377 -4.50 8.11 10.59
CA GLN A 377 -3.81 8.41 9.33
C GLN A 377 -3.52 9.92 9.20
N ASN A 378 -4.44 10.78 9.63
CA ASN A 378 -4.21 12.23 9.66
C ASN A 378 -3.15 12.63 10.70
N ILE A 379 -3.13 11.99 11.88
CA ILE A 379 -2.08 12.18 12.89
C ILE A 379 -0.72 11.77 12.32
N ARG A 380 -0.66 10.60 11.68
CA ARG A 380 0.53 10.09 11.02
C ARG A 380 1.07 11.09 9.99
N ALA A 381 0.21 11.60 9.12
CA ALA A 381 0.57 12.56 8.09
C ALA A 381 1.02 13.91 8.69
N ALA A 382 0.32 14.41 9.72
CA ALA A 382 0.63 15.69 10.36
C ALA A 382 2.02 15.74 11.00
N TYR A 383 2.53 14.59 11.45
CA TYR A 383 3.84 14.47 12.08
C TYR A 383 4.87 13.74 11.19
N GLU A 384 4.53 13.45 9.93
CA GLU A 384 5.40 12.71 9.00
C GLU A 384 5.96 11.41 9.59
N LEU A 385 5.11 10.69 10.35
CA LEU A 385 5.53 9.48 11.06
C LEU A 385 5.83 8.34 10.09
N SER A 386 7.08 7.89 10.12
CA SER A 386 7.56 6.72 9.39
C SER A 386 7.75 5.53 10.32
N ARG A 387 6.65 4.80 10.56
CA ARG A 387 6.63 3.53 11.32
C ARG A 387 6.31 2.38 10.37
N ILE A 388 7.08 1.30 10.43
CA ILE A 388 6.94 0.17 9.48
C ILE A 388 5.79 -0.78 9.87
N ASP A 389 5.47 -0.83 11.16
CA ASP A 389 4.37 -1.61 11.72
C ASP A 389 3.00 -0.91 11.55
N TRP A 390 3.00 0.38 11.19
CA TRP A 390 1.80 1.16 10.86
C TRP A 390 1.35 0.95 9.41
N GLN A 391 1.10 -0.31 9.07
CA GLN A 391 0.57 -0.72 7.77
C GLN A 391 -0.64 -1.61 7.99
N GLY A 392 -1.67 -1.49 7.16
CA GLY A 392 -2.95 -2.20 7.31
C GLY A 392 -3.82 -1.62 8.43
N ASP A 393 -4.95 -2.26 8.71
CA ASP A 393 -5.87 -1.86 9.78
C ASP A 393 -5.19 -1.68 11.16
N PRO A 394 -5.42 -0.56 11.88
CA PRO A 394 -4.66 -0.22 13.08
C PRO A 394 -4.93 -1.10 14.30
N CYS A 395 -6.10 -1.76 14.40
CA CYS A 395 -6.45 -2.61 15.53
C CYS A 395 -6.51 -4.11 15.18
N VAL A 396 -6.75 -4.47 13.93
CA VAL A 396 -7.17 -5.81 13.53
C VAL A 396 -6.26 -6.36 12.41
N PRO A 397 -5.88 -7.65 12.45
CA PRO A 397 -6.09 -8.58 13.56
C PRO A 397 -5.27 -8.14 14.78
N ARG A 398 -5.71 -8.51 15.99
CA ARG A 398 -5.07 -8.06 17.24
C ARG A 398 -3.58 -8.35 17.31
N LEU A 399 -3.13 -9.40 16.62
CA LEU A 399 -1.74 -9.80 16.51
C LEU A 399 -0.86 -8.75 15.80
N PHE A 400 -1.43 -7.98 14.87
CA PHE A 400 -0.75 -6.96 14.07
C PHE A 400 -1.22 -5.53 14.40
N LYS A 401 -1.88 -5.34 15.54
CA LYS A 401 -2.23 -4.01 16.05
C LYS A 401 -0.99 -3.12 16.06
N TRP A 402 -1.14 -1.89 15.58
CA TRP A 402 -0.06 -0.92 15.48
C TRP A 402 0.60 -0.64 16.84
N GLU A 403 1.91 -0.47 16.85
CA GLU A 403 2.67 -0.10 18.04
C GLU A 403 2.24 1.29 18.54
N GLY A 404 2.08 1.41 19.86
CA GLY A 404 1.59 2.62 20.51
C GLY A 404 0.07 2.80 20.43
N ILE A 405 -0.68 1.90 19.80
CA ILE A 405 -2.14 1.94 19.79
C ILE A 405 -2.70 0.86 20.72
N ASN A 406 -3.76 1.18 21.47
CA ASN A 406 -4.62 0.17 22.07
C ASN A 406 -6.08 0.39 21.70
N CYS A 407 -6.81 -0.71 21.53
CA CYS A 407 -8.17 -0.69 21.03
C CYS A 407 -9.12 -1.43 21.97
N SER A 408 -10.38 -1.00 21.98
CA SER A 408 -11.46 -1.73 22.64
C SER A 408 -11.88 -2.92 21.78
N TYR A 409 -12.01 -4.08 22.40
CA TYR A 409 -12.56 -5.26 21.73
C TYR A 409 -13.73 -5.82 22.53
N THR A 410 -14.91 -5.82 21.93
CA THR A 410 -16.13 -6.36 22.53
C THR A 410 -16.45 -7.74 21.94
N ASN A 411 -16.77 -7.79 20.64
CA ASN A 411 -16.89 -9.01 19.85
C ASN A 411 -16.50 -8.73 18.38
N ALA A 412 -16.45 -9.78 17.54
CA ALA A 412 -15.96 -9.67 16.16
C ALA A 412 -16.86 -8.81 15.24
N SER A 413 -18.13 -8.58 15.61
CA SER A 413 -19.11 -7.84 14.80
C SER A 413 -19.18 -6.35 15.11
N ILE A 414 -18.48 -5.89 16.14
CA ILE A 414 -18.45 -4.47 16.54
C ILE A 414 -17.07 -3.90 16.16
N PRO A 415 -17.01 -2.87 15.29
CA PRO A 415 -15.76 -2.22 14.93
C PRO A 415 -14.95 -1.80 16.16
N PRO A 416 -13.69 -2.24 16.31
CA PRO A 416 -12.82 -1.78 17.37
C PRO A 416 -12.66 -0.26 17.36
N ARG A 417 -12.53 0.33 18.54
CA ARG A 417 -12.27 1.76 18.74
C ARG A 417 -10.92 1.97 19.39
N ILE A 418 -10.20 3.01 19.01
CA ILE A 418 -8.91 3.35 19.61
C ILE A 418 -9.16 4.01 20.97
N ILE A 419 -8.59 3.41 22.02
CA ILE A 419 -8.74 3.85 23.42
C ILE A 419 -7.44 4.34 24.04
N SER A 420 -6.28 4.01 23.47
CA SER A 420 -4.99 4.52 23.91
C SER A 420 -4.12 4.84 22.71
N LEU A 421 -3.47 6.00 22.74
CA LEU A 421 -2.51 6.45 21.73
C LEU A 421 -1.24 6.94 22.44
N ASP A 422 -0.17 6.18 22.27
CA ASP A 422 1.17 6.46 22.76
C ASP A 422 2.07 6.82 21.57
N LEU A 423 2.41 8.10 21.50
CA LEU A 423 3.41 8.67 20.60
C LEU A 423 4.53 9.32 21.41
N SER A 424 4.79 8.82 22.62
CA SER A 424 5.92 9.27 23.41
C SER A 424 7.23 9.00 22.67
N SER A 425 8.22 9.86 22.86
CA SER A 425 9.57 9.71 22.28
C SER A 425 9.59 9.49 20.75
N SER A 426 8.60 10.02 20.03
CA SER A 426 8.42 9.79 18.59
C SER A 426 9.01 10.90 17.73
N GLY A 427 9.76 11.82 18.34
CA GLY A 427 10.36 12.96 17.65
C GLY A 427 9.34 14.00 17.16
N LEU A 428 8.13 14.00 17.72
CA LEU A 428 7.05 14.88 17.26
C LEU A 428 7.43 16.35 17.42
N ASN A 429 7.07 17.16 16.45
CA ASN A 429 7.40 18.57 16.32
C ASN A 429 6.16 19.38 15.89
N GLY A 430 6.20 20.70 16.05
CA GLY A 430 5.08 21.57 15.69
C GLY A 430 4.05 21.70 16.82
N VAL A 431 2.76 21.55 16.51
CA VAL A 431 1.65 21.71 17.45
C VAL A 431 0.97 20.36 17.71
N ILE A 432 0.21 20.25 18.80
CA ILE A 432 -0.64 19.07 19.04
C ILE A 432 -1.71 19.01 17.92
N ALA A 433 -1.66 17.96 17.11
CA ALA A 433 -2.50 17.77 15.93
C ALA A 433 -4.01 17.78 16.29
N PRO A 434 -4.83 18.63 15.63
CA PRO A 434 -6.27 18.68 15.88
C PRO A 434 -7.01 17.38 15.57
N SER A 435 -6.50 16.55 14.67
CA SER A 435 -7.07 15.24 14.31
C SER A 435 -7.20 14.28 15.51
N ILE A 436 -6.42 14.49 16.58
CA ILE A 436 -6.55 13.73 17.84
C ILE A 436 -7.96 13.85 18.43
N GLN A 437 -8.64 14.98 18.25
CA GLN A 437 -10.00 15.18 18.78
C GLN A 437 -11.04 14.20 18.18
N ASN A 438 -10.75 13.63 16.99
CA ASN A 438 -11.66 12.72 16.31
C ASN A 438 -11.60 11.30 16.88
N LEU A 439 -10.62 10.97 17.71
CA LEU A 439 -10.56 9.72 18.47
C LEU A 439 -11.51 9.81 19.68
N THR A 440 -12.82 9.75 19.41
CA THR A 440 -13.87 10.09 20.40
C THR A 440 -13.93 9.14 21.60
N HIS A 441 -13.35 7.95 21.50
CA HIS A 441 -13.27 6.96 22.58
C HIS A 441 -11.91 6.93 23.28
N LEU A 442 -10.99 7.83 22.94
CA LEU A 442 -9.63 7.85 23.48
C LEU A 442 -9.67 8.10 24.99
N GLN A 443 -9.04 7.21 25.76
CA GLN A 443 -8.94 7.25 27.22
C GLN A 443 -7.54 7.68 27.66
N GLU A 444 -6.51 7.28 26.92
CA GLU A 444 -5.13 7.59 27.25
C GLU A 444 -4.43 8.22 26.04
N LEU A 445 -3.79 9.35 26.27
CA LEU A 445 -2.97 10.05 25.28
C LEU A 445 -1.59 10.34 25.89
N ASP A 446 -0.55 9.71 25.33
CA ASP A 446 0.83 10.01 25.68
C ASP A 446 1.56 10.66 24.50
N LEU A 447 1.94 11.92 24.66
CA LEU A 447 2.73 12.71 23.73
C LEU A 447 4.05 13.16 24.36
N SER A 448 4.47 12.52 25.46
CA SER A 448 5.61 12.96 26.25
C SER A 448 6.96 12.72 25.57
N ASN A 449 7.98 13.46 26.01
CA ASN A 449 9.35 13.34 25.48
C ASN A 449 9.42 13.61 23.96
N ASN A 450 8.79 14.70 23.53
CA ASN A 450 8.79 15.15 22.14
C ASN A 450 9.23 16.62 22.07
N ASN A 451 9.20 17.21 20.87
CA ASN A 451 9.54 18.61 20.64
C ASN A 451 8.29 19.43 20.24
N LEU A 452 7.13 19.11 20.83
CA LEU A 452 5.89 19.86 20.59
C LEU A 452 5.99 21.26 21.20
N THR A 453 5.44 22.24 20.49
CA THR A 453 5.50 23.67 20.82
C THR A 453 4.10 24.28 20.87
N ARG A 454 4.00 25.59 21.13
CA ARG A 454 2.74 26.35 21.28
C ARG A 454 1.92 25.90 22.50
N GLY A 455 0.67 26.35 22.57
CA GLY A 455 -0.22 26.11 23.70
C GLY A 455 -0.86 24.75 23.68
N VAL A 456 -1.21 24.25 24.87
CA VAL A 456 -2.07 23.08 25.04
C VAL A 456 -3.46 23.44 24.49
N PRO A 457 -3.99 22.70 23.50
CA PRO A 457 -5.24 23.06 22.84
C PRO A 457 -6.46 22.75 23.71
N GLU A 458 -7.50 23.58 23.56
CA GLU A 458 -8.73 23.46 24.36
C GLU A 458 -9.55 22.21 24.02
N PHE A 459 -9.43 21.67 22.79
CA PHE A 459 -10.20 20.48 22.39
C PHE A 459 -9.92 19.25 23.27
N LEU A 460 -8.75 19.15 23.91
CA LEU A 460 -8.44 18.07 24.86
C LEU A 460 -9.40 18.07 26.06
N ALA A 461 -9.98 19.23 26.41
CA ALA A 461 -11.00 19.33 27.42
C ALA A 461 -12.36 18.80 26.94
N ASN A 462 -12.62 18.76 25.64
CA ASN A 462 -13.89 18.30 25.06
C ASN A 462 -13.92 16.79 24.80
N MET A 463 -12.78 16.11 24.86
CA MET A 463 -12.69 14.66 24.68
C MET A 463 -13.09 13.91 25.95
N GLU A 464 -14.39 13.72 26.16
CA GLU A 464 -14.98 13.23 27.42
C GLU A 464 -14.43 11.89 27.94
N SER A 465 -14.03 11.00 27.04
CA SER A 465 -13.45 9.69 27.40
C SER A 465 -12.03 9.75 27.96
N LEU A 466 -11.29 10.86 27.78
CA LEU A 466 -9.91 10.95 28.26
C LEU A 466 -9.83 10.85 29.79
N LEU A 467 -8.95 9.98 30.28
CA LEU A 467 -8.63 9.75 31.68
C LEU A 467 -7.18 10.14 31.99
N ILE A 468 -6.27 9.97 31.02
CA ILE A 468 -4.85 10.27 31.17
C ILE A 468 -4.36 11.07 29.97
N ILE A 469 -3.69 12.19 30.24
CA ILE A 469 -2.97 12.98 29.24
C ILE A 469 -1.56 13.23 29.74
N ASN A 470 -0.57 12.71 29.02
CA ASN A 470 0.82 12.96 29.29
C ASN A 470 1.45 13.83 28.20
N LEU A 471 1.74 15.08 28.54
CA LEU A 471 2.40 16.08 27.70
C LEU A 471 3.80 16.43 28.26
N GLY A 472 4.33 15.61 29.17
CA GLY A 472 5.60 15.89 29.84
C GLY A 472 6.76 15.97 28.87
N TRP A 473 7.83 16.68 29.24
CA TRP A 473 9.09 16.77 28.48
C TRP A 473 8.86 17.20 27.02
N ASN A 474 8.28 18.38 26.85
CA ASN A 474 8.06 19.04 25.55
C ASN A 474 8.49 20.52 25.64
N SER A 475 8.28 21.26 24.56
CA SER A 475 8.52 22.71 24.45
C SER A 475 7.22 23.52 24.46
N LEU A 476 6.17 23.03 25.13
CA LEU A 476 4.87 23.69 25.19
C LEU A 476 4.96 25.00 26.00
N THR A 477 4.13 25.97 25.61
CA THR A 477 4.19 27.37 26.08
C THR A 477 2.81 27.90 26.38
N GLY A 478 2.71 28.92 27.24
CA GLY A 478 1.44 29.58 27.52
C GLY A 478 0.60 28.87 28.60
N PRO A 479 -0.64 29.36 28.84
CA PRO A 479 -1.48 28.84 29.90
C PRO A 479 -2.14 27.50 29.55
N ILE A 480 -2.29 26.62 30.54
CA ILE A 480 -3.14 25.44 30.41
C ILE A 480 -4.62 25.90 30.36
N PRO A 481 -5.43 25.47 29.37
CA PRO A 481 -6.84 25.83 29.26
C PRO A 481 -7.62 25.57 30.56
N GLN A 482 -8.45 26.53 30.97
CA GLN A 482 -9.24 26.42 32.21
C GLN A 482 -10.23 25.24 32.16
N ALA A 483 -10.77 24.94 30.98
CA ALA A 483 -11.63 23.77 30.77
C ALA A 483 -10.89 22.45 31.10
N LEU A 484 -9.62 22.32 30.70
CA LEU A 484 -8.81 21.13 30.97
C LEU A 484 -8.48 21.01 32.47
N ARG A 485 -8.20 22.12 33.14
CA ARG A 485 -8.02 22.19 34.60
C ARG A 485 -9.28 21.79 35.37
N ASN A 486 -10.45 22.13 34.85
CA ASN A 486 -11.71 21.71 35.45
C ASN A 486 -11.90 20.19 35.35
N ARG A 487 -11.41 19.55 34.27
CA ARG A 487 -11.40 18.08 34.15
C ARG A 487 -10.38 17.42 35.07
N GLU A 488 -9.20 18.03 35.23
CA GLU A 488 -8.19 17.56 36.19
C GLU A 488 -8.76 17.47 37.62
N LYS A 489 -9.49 18.50 38.06
CA LYS A 489 -10.22 18.50 39.35
C LYS A 489 -11.30 17.42 39.46
N LYS A 490 -11.79 16.90 38.34
CA LYS A 490 -12.82 15.84 38.27
C LYS A 490 -12.22 14.44 38.08
N GLY A 491 -10.90 14.30 38.13
CA GLY A 491 -10.21 12.99 38.10
C GLY A 491 -9.37 12.72 36.86
N LEU A 492 -9.33 13.61 35.85
CA LEU A 492 -8.39 13.50 34.74
C LEU A 492 -6.95 13.62 35.23
N LYS A 493 -6.07 12.70 34.87
CA LYS A 493 -4.64 12.80 35.17
C LYS A 493 -3.92 13.58 34.07
N LEU A 494 -3.45 14.78 34.38
CA LEU A 494 -2.67 15.62 33.47
C LEU A 494 -1.20 15.68 33.90
N VAL A 495 -0.28 15.24 33.04
CA VAL A 495 1.17 15.32 33.27
C VAL A 495 1.78 16.33 32.30
N VAL A 496 2.40 17.39 32.83
CA VAL A 496 2.97 18.49 32.04
C VAL A 496 4.39 18.88 32.46
N GLN A 497 5.02 18.08 33.33
CA GLN A 497 6.37 18.33 33.83
C GLN A 497 7.38 18.48 32.68
N GLY A 498 8.45 19.25 32.86
CA GLY A 498 9.48 19.42 31.83
C GLY A 498 9.11 20.36 30.67
N ASN A 499 8.02 21.13 30.78
CA ASN A 499 7.67 22.23 29.86
C ASN A 499 7.97 23.59 30.53
N PRO A 500 9.15 24.21 30.33
CA PRO A 500 9.60 25.36 31.13
C PRO A 500 8.76 26.63 30.95
N ASN A 501 8.09 26.78 29.80
CA ASN A 501 7.31 27.97 29.44
C ASN A 501 5.79 27.76 29.59
N LEU A 502 5.37 26.63 30.15
CA LEU A 502 3.97 26.33 30.41
C LEU A 502 3.56 26.89 31.77
N CYS A 503 2.50 27.70 31.82
CA CYS A 503 2.03 28.28 33.06
C CYS A 503 0.74 27.62 33.57
N LEU A 504 0.74 27.26 34.85
CA LEU A 504 -0.40 26.66 35.57
C LEU A 504 -1.49 27.70 35.92
N SER A 505 -1.40 28.94 35.45
CA SER A 505 -2.36 30.00 35.80
C SER A 505 -2.57 30.92 34.60
N GLY A 506 -3.75 31.54 34.50
CA GLY A 506 -4.14 32.43 33.39
C GLY A 506 -3.27 33.69 33.22
N SER A 507 -2.28 33.89 34.09
CA SER A 507 -1.28 34.94 33.99
C SER A 507 0.10 34.33 33.79
N CYS A 508 0.43 33.99 32.54
CA CYS A 508 1.82 33.95 32.11
C CYS A 508 2.34 35.40 32.18
N LYS A 509 2.74 35.86 33.38
CA LYS A 509 3.46 37.12 33.51
C LYS A 509 4.78 36.94 32.77
N ASN A 510 4.86 37.51 31.57
CA ASN A 510 6.14 37.81 30.94
C ASN A 510 6.91 38.73 31.89
N THR A 511 7.73 38.16 32.77
CA THR A 511 8.88 38.90 33.28
C THR A 511 9.81 39.06 32.09
N LYS A 512 9.58 40.14 31.32
CA LYS A 512 10.64 40.71 30.51
C LYS A 512 11.75 41.07 31.49
N VAL A 513 12.70 40.17 31.68
CA VAL A 513 13.95 40.48 32.37
C VAL A 513 14.67 41.47 31.46
N LEU A 514 14.52 42.75 31.78
CA LEU A 514 15.12 43.85 31.05
C LEU A 514 16.60 43.94 31.44
N VAL A 515 17.40 42.98 30.98
CA VAL A 515 18.86 42.98 31.20
C VAL A 515 19.52 42.64 29.86
N PRO A 516 19.69 43.64 28.98
CA PRO A 516 21.07 44.02 28.61
C PRO A 516 21.22 45.51 28.21
N VAL A 517 20.70 46.47 28.98
CA VAL A 517 20.97 47.91 28.73
C VAL A 517 21.99 48.50 29.72
N LEU A 518 22.07 47.95 30.94
CA LEU A 518 22.98 48.45 31.98
C LEU A 518 24.44 47.96 31.80
N ALA A 519 24.65 46.77 31.23
CA ALA A 519 25.99 46.28 30.95
C ALA A 519 26.68 47.07 29.82
N SER A 520 25.93 47.47 28.79
CA SER A 520 26.45 48.27 27.67
C SER A 520 26.85 49.70 28.05
N LEU A 521 26.18 50.31 29.04
CA LEU A 521 26.52 51.67 29.49
C LEU A 521 27.78 51.69 30.37
N ALA A 522 27.99 50.66 31.20
CA ALA A 522 29.20 50.53 32.00
C ALA A 522 30.45 50.27 31.14
N SER A 523 30.34 49.43 30.12
CA SER A 523 31.45 49.18 29.18
C SER A 523 31.82 50.41 28.36
N MET A 524 30.83 51.22 27.97
CA MET A 524 31.05 52.42 27.17
C MET A 524 31.65 53.57 27.99
N ALA A 525 31.22 53.73 29.24
CA ALA A 525 31.85 54.66 30.18
C ALA A 525 33.31 54.29 30.49
N ALA A 526 33.61 53.00 30.67
CA ALA A 526 34.97 52.51 30.86
C ALA A 526 35.87 52.77 29.64
N LEU A 527 35.35 52.58 28.42
CA LEU A 527 36.09 52.83 27.18
C LEU A 527 36.39 54.32 26.96
N ILE A 528 35.43 55.20 27.28
CA ILE A 528 35.62 56.66 27.22
C ILE A 528 36.66 57.12 28.26
N ALA A 529 36.60 56.58 29.48
CA ALA A 529 37.60 56.87 30.50
C ALA A 529 39.01 56.41 30.08
N LEU A 530 39.13 55.24 29.45
CA LEU A 530 40.41 54.70 28.98
C LEU A 530 41.00 55.52 27.82
N LEU A 531 40.16 55.98 26.89
CA LEU A 531 40.56 56.87 25.79
C LEU A 531 40.97 58.26 26.29
N ALA A 532 40.25 58.81 27.28
CA ALA A 532 40.63 60.06 27.93
C ALA A 532 41.98 59.94 28.67
N LEU A 533 42.22 58.82 29.35
CA LEU A 533 43.49 58.55 30.03
C LEU A 533 44.65 58.45 29.02
N ILE A 534 44.45 57.76 27.89
CA ILE A 534 45.43 57.69 26.80
C ILE A 534 45.70 59.07 26.19
N PHE A 535 44.68 59.90 26.01
CA PHE A 535 44.82 61.26 25.48
C PHE A 535 45.61 62.18 26.43
N VAL A 536 45.39 62.06 27.74
CA VAL A 536 46.15 62.81 28.76
C VAL A 536 47.60 62.32 28.85
N LEU A 537 47.84 61.01 28.77
CA LEU A 537 49.19 60.44 28.76
C LEU A 537 50.00 60.79 27.49
N ARG A 538 49.32 60.99 26.34
CA ARG A 538 49.96 61.44 25.10
C ARG A 538 50.32 62.93 25.07
N ARG A 539 49.79 63.75 25.98
CA ARG A 539 50.17 65.17 26.11
C ARG A 539 51.45 65.42 26.91
N LYS A 540 52.03 64.38 27.51
CA LYS A 540 53.31 64.49 28.24
C LYS A 540 54.35 63.53 27.68
N LYS A 541 55.03 63.93 26.61
CA LYS A 541 56.44 63.58 26.35
C LYS A 541 57.04 64.48 25.25
N PRO A 542 58.26 65.02 25.44
CA PRO A 542 58.87 65.98 24.53
C PRO A 542 59.60 65.30 23.36
N LEU A 543 59.77 66.12 22.33
CA LEU A 543 60.44 65.96 21.05
C LEU A 543 61.83 65.30 21.10
N SER A 544 62.09 64.31 20.24
CA SER A 544 63.44 64.04 19.74
C SER A 544 63.45 63.38 18.35
N LYS A 545 64.50 63.67 17.58
CA LYS A 545 64.60 63.67 16.10
C LYS A 545 64.80 62.30 15.42
N VAL A 546 64.04 62.11 14.33
CA VAL A 546 64.36 61.63 12.94
C VAL A 546 65.53 60.66 12.71
N THR A 547 65.27 59.53 12.03
CA THR A 547 65.89 59.17 10.72
C THR A 547 64.98 58.21 9.93
N THR A 548 64.81 58.54 8.65
CA THR A 548 63.90 58.02 7.61
C THR A 548 64.36 56.69 6.99
N ARG A 549 63.40 55.80 6.70
CA ARG A 549 63.42 54.90 5.53
C ARG A 549 61.99 54.70 5.00
N GLU A 550 61.88 54.67 3.68
CA GLU A 550 60.72 54.99 2.84
C GLU A 550 59.54 54.02 2.89
N LEU A 551 58.34 54.54 2.59
CA LEU A 551 57.11 53.78 2.27
C LEU A 551 57.11 53.33 0.80
N PRO A 552 56.40 52.22 0.47
CA PRO A 552 55.08 52.42 -0.15
C PRO A 552 54.01 51.48 0.43
N ARG A 553 52.90 52.04 0.94
CA ARG A 553 51.57 52.10 0.30
C ARG A 553 51.01 50.71 -0.07
N LYS A 554 50.27 50.08 0.83
CA LYS A 554 49.37 48.97 0.48
C LYS A 554 47.94 49.47 0.25
N SER A 555 47.55 49.36 -1.00
CA SER A 555 46.22 49.52 -1.56
C SER A 555 45.22 48.49 -1.01
N SER A 556 43.98 48.93 -0.85
CA SER A 556 42.79 48.11 -0.74
C SER A 556 42.62 47.21 -1.97
N ILE A 557 42.40 45.90 -1.79
CA ILE A 557 42.00 45.00 -2.87
C ILE A 557 40.67 44.33 -2.47
N PHE A 558 39.63 44.68 -3.22
CA PHE A 558 38.39 43.92 -3.37
C PHE A 558 38.73 42.53 -3.95
N ALA A 559 38.45 41.44 -3.22
CA ALA A 559 38.61 40.09 -3.73
C ALA A 559 37.35 39.64 -4.49
N LYS A 560 37.49 39.40 -5.80
CA LYS A 560 36.52 38.68 -6.65
C LYS A 560 36.33 37.26 -6.11
N LYS A 561 35.09 36.75 -6.07
CA LYS A 561 34.79 35.36 -5.73
C LYS A 561 35.31 34.43 -6.84
N LYS A 562 36.44 33.74 -6.62
CA LYS A 562 36.91 32.63 -7.48
C LYS A 562 36.18 31.33 -7.07
N LYS A 563 35.78 30.52 -8.05
CA LYS A 563 35.25 29.16 -7.87
C LYS A 563 36.37 28.18 -8.23
N PHE A 564 36.46 27.06 -7.51
CA PHE A 564 37.42 25.99 -7.74
C PHE A 564 36.68 24.67 -7.97
N THR A 565 37.22 23.83 -8.83
CA THR A 565 36.83 22.43 -9.02
C THR A 565 37.37 21.57 -7.88
N TYR A 566 36.80 20.37 -7.69
CA TYR A 566 37.25 19.45 -6.64
C TYR A 566 38.73 19.06 -6.80
N SER A 567 39.19 18.80 -8.03
CA SER A 567 40.60 18.48 -8.31
C SER A 567 41.55 19.61 -7.93
N GLU A 568 41.18 20.87 -8.20
CA GLU A 568 41.97 22.03 -7.79
C GLU A 568 42.02 22.18 -6.27
N VAL A 569 40.91 21.93 -5.57
CA VAL A 569 40.88 21.98 -4.10
C VAL A 569 41.77 20.89 -3.49
N VAL A 570 41.79 19.68 -4.05
CA VAL A 570 42.69 18.59 -3.62
C VAL A 570 44.15 19.01 -3.78
N GLU A 571 44.50 19.63 -4.91
CA GLU A 571 45.87 20.10 -5.17
C GLU A 571 46.26 21.27 -4.24
N LEU A 572 45.41 22.29 -4.12
CA LEU A 572 45.64 23.47 -3.28
C LEU A 572 45.81 23.12 -1.79
N THR A 573 45.17 22.05 -1.34
CA THR A 573 45.26 21.57 0.05
C THR A 573 46.31 20.47 0.26
N ASN A 574 47.08 20.13 -0.78
CA ASN A 574 48.04 19.02 -0.79
C ASN A 574 47.39 17.72 -0.27
N ASN A 575 46.29 17.33 -0.91
CA ASN A 575 45.45 16.20 -0.55
C ASN A 575 44.91 16.26 0.89
N PHE A 576 44.36 17.42 1.28
CA PHE A 576 43.76 17.66 2.61
C PHE A 576 44.69 17.35 3.79
N ARG A 577 46.00 17.51 3.61
CA ARG A 577 47.00 17.02 4.59
C ARG A 577 47.01 17.79 5.91
N ARG A 578 46.68 19.09 5.91
CA ARG A 578 46.81 19.97 7.07
C ARG A 578 45.46 20.50 7.54
N VAL A 579 44.98 19.96 8.66
CA VAL A 579 43.76 20.42 9.35
C VAL A 579 44.07 21.67 10.18
N LEU A 580 43.17 22.66 10.11
CA LEU A 580 43.20 23.89 10.90
C LEU A 580 42.17 23.88 12.04
N GLY A 581 41.11 23.08 11.93
CA GLY A 581 40.10 22.90 12.97
C GLY A 581 38.99 21.95 12.55
N GLU A 582 38.28 21.38 13.53
CA GLU A 582 37.18 20.43 13.32
C GLU A 582 36.02 20.77 14.26
N GLY A 583 34.79 20.71 13.74
CA GLY A 583 33.58 20.97 14.51
C GLY A 583 32.35 20.28 13.89
N GLY A 584 31.16 20.54 14.43
CA GLY A 584 29.92 19.84 14.07
C GLY A 584 29.43 20.01 12.61
N PHE A 585 30.11 20.80 11.80
CA PHE A 585 29.80 21.02 10.38
C PHE A 585 30.94 20.59 9.44
N GLY A 586 31.99 19.94 9.95
CA GLY A 586 33.08 19.38 9.16
C GLY A 586 34.48 19.86 9.57
N VAL A 587 35.47 19.43 8.78
CA VAL A 587 36.90 19.69 8.99
C VAL A 587 37.37 20.83 8.08
N VAL A 588 38.11 21.78 8.62
CA VAL A 588 38.71 22.91 7.89
C VAL A 588 40.16 22.59 7.57
N TYR A 589 40.55 22.68 6.30
CA TYR A 589 41.90 22.39 5.83
C TYR A 589 42.63 23.65 5.35
N HIS A 590 43.95 23.66 5.51
CA HIS A 590 44.82 24.70 4.97
C HIS A 590 45.08 24.46 3.49
N GLY A 591 44.82 25.45 2.64
CA GLY A 591 45.22 25.44 1.22
C GLY A 591 46.01 26.69 0.85
N SER A 592 46.93 26.58 -0.11
CA SER A 592 47.71 27.73 -0.63
C SER A 592 47.52 27.88 -2.13
N LEU A 593 47.14 29.08 -2.58
CA LEU A 593 47.26 29.46 -3.98
C LEU A 593 48.67 29.96 -4.25
N SER A 594 49.33 29.41 -5.27
CA SER A 594 50.55 29.98 -5.83
C SER A 594 50.22 31.28 -6.56
N ASP A 595 50.79 32.41 -6.13
CA ASP A 595 50.65 33.71 -6.80
C ASP A 595 51.51 33.78 -8.07
N THR A 596 51.17 32.97 -9.07
CA THR A 596 51.64 33.11 -10.45
C THR A 596 50.45 32.92 -11.39
N GLU A 597 49.93 34.08 -11.87
CA GLU A 597 48.83 34.32 -12.83
C GLU A 597 47.37 34.19 -12.36
#